data_AF-A0A285IJN3-F1
#
_entry.id   AF-A0A285IJN3-F1
#
_cell.length_a   1.000
_cell.length_b   1.000
_cell.length_c   1.000
_cell.angle_alpha   90.00
_cell.angle_beta   90.00
_cell.angle_gamma   90.00
#
_symmetry.space_group_name_H-M   'P 1'
#
loop_
_entity.id
_entity.type
_entity.pdbx_description
1 polymer ?
#
loop_
_entity_poly.entity_id
_entity_poly.type
_entity_poly.pdbx_seq_one_letter_code
_entity_poly.pdbx_strand_id
1 'polypeptide(L)' 'MKFFIDTANLEEIKKAAALGVVDGVT' A
#
# COMPACT_ATOMS: atom_id res chain seq x y z
N MET A 1 11.82 8.37 -3.19
CA MET A 1 11.10 8.68 -1.93
C MET A 1 10.26 7.46 -1.61
N LYS A 2 10.20 6.99 -0.36
CA LYS A 2 9.38 5.83 -0.01
C LYS A 2 7.93 6.25 0.26
N PHE A 3 6.96 5.47 -0.21
CA PHE A 3 5.52 5.72 -0.07
C PHE A 3 4.86 4.64 0.79
N PHE A 4 4.25 5.06 1.89
CA PHE A 4 3.55 4.18 2.83
C PHE A 4 2.09 4.56 2.89
N ILE A 5 1.22 3.55 3.05
CA ILE A 5 -0.22 3.73 3.25
C ILE A 5 -0.60 3.30 4.67
N ASP A 6 -1.48 4.08 5.30
CA ASP A 6 -1.92 3.86 6.68
C ASP A 6 -3.32 3.25 6.66
N THR A 7 -3.38 1.92 6.53
CA THR A 7 -4.65 1.19 6.36
C THR A 7 -4.49 -0.26 6.79
N ALA A 8 -5.51 -0.78 7.45
CA ALA A 8 -5.63 -2.21 7.74
C ALA A 8 -6.51 -2.96 6.71
N ASN A 9 -7.01 -2.26 5.68
CA ASN A 9 -7.89 -2.87 4.69
C ASN A 9 -7.07 -3.64 3.63
N LEU A 10 -7.19 -4.97 3.65
CA LEU A 10 -6.46 -5.86 2.74
C LEU A 10 -6.75 -5.61 1.25
N GLU A 11 -7.94 -5.13 0.88
CA GLU A 11 -8.25 -4.84 -0.52
C GLU A 11 -7.49 -3.62 -1.04
N GLU A 12 -7.35 -2.60 -0.20
CA GLU A 12 -6.61 -1.38 -0.53
C GLU A 12 -5.12 -1.68 -0.67
N ILE A 13 -4.56 -2.44 0.28
CA ILE A 13 -3.16 -2.89 0.24
C ILE A 13 -2.88 -3.67 -1.04
N LYS A 14 -3.77 -4.61 -1.41
CA LYS A 14 -3.63 -5.40 -2.65
C LYS A 14 -3.68 -4.52 -3.90
N LYS A 15 -4.57 -3.53 -3.95
CA LYS A 15 -4.67 -2.60 -5.09
C LYS A 15 -3.40 -1.74 -5.20
N ALA A 16 -2.94 -1.16 -4.09
CA ALA A 16 -1.73 -0.34 -4.07
C ALA A 16 -0.48 -1.16 -4.46
N ALA A 17 -0.38 -2.40 -3.97
CA ALA A 17 0.70 -3.32 -4.34
C ALA A 17 0.66 -3.70 -5.83
N ALA A 18 -0.54 -3.96 -6.38
CA ALA A 18 -0.71 -4.28 -7.80
C ALA A 18 -0.35 -3.11 -8.73
N LEU A 19 -0.50 -1.87 -8.27
CA LEU A 19 -0.08 -0.66 -8.98
C LEU A 19 1.43 -0.38 -8.84
N GLY A 20 2.13 -1.06 -7.92
CA GLY A 20 3.56 -0.87 -7.68
C GLY A 20 3.92 0.48 -7.06
N VAL A 21 2.99 1.09 -6.32
CA VAL A 21 3.14 2.46 -5.77
C VAL A 21 3.46 2.51 -4.27
N VAL A 22 3.41 1.37 -3.57
CA VAL A 22 3.54 1.28 -2.12
C VAL A 22 4.77 0.46 -1.72
N ASP A 23 5.55 1.00 -0.78
CA ASP A 23 6.74 0.35 -0.20
C ASP A 23 6.44 -0.38 1.11
N GLY A 24 5.31 -0.09 1.75
CA GLY A 24 4.87 -0.74 2.98
C GLY A 24 3.59 -0.15 3.55
N VAL A 25 3.13 -0.72 4.66
CA VAL A 25 1.93 -0.29 5.38
C VAL A 25 2.28 0.03 6.82
N THR A 26 1.58 0.98 7.41
CA THR A 26 1.56 1.24 8.86
C THR A 26 0.20 0.96 9.46
#